data_AF-A0A6A5GXE3-F1
#
_entry.id   AF-A0A6A5GXE3-F1
#
_cell.length_a   1.000
_cell.length_b   1.000
_cell.length_c   1.000
_cell.angle_alpha   90.00
_cell.angle_beta   90.00
_cell.angle_gamma   90.00
#
_symmetry.space_group_name_H-M   'P 1'
#
loop_
_entity.id
_entity.type
_entity.pdbx_description
1 polymer ?
#
loop_
_entity_poly.entity_id
_entity_poly.type
_entity_poly.pdbx_seq_one_letter_code
_entity_poly.pdbx_strand_id
1 'polypeptide(L)'
;MTVTTASCRDLFEGIKRQIVEKLEVICEQYYVQYCTLLGHYVTAIRDNVITRDRNQLMFDIASFEIGKFMETQRSRPEKQKEFQILVDIIHKSIGDKLNFL
;
A
#
# COMPACT_ATOMS: atom_id res chain seq x y z
N MET A 1 15.32 25.91 -25.01
CA MET A 1 14.64 26.07 -23.70
C MET A 1 15.40 25.28 -22.67
N THR A 2 16.12 25.93 -21.78
CA THR A 2 16.82 25.28 -20.65
C THR A 2 15.83 25.16 -19.50
N VAL A 3 15.40 23.93 -19.21
CA VAL A 3 14.55 23.65 -18.04
C VAL A 3 15.40 23.92 -16.79
N THR A 4 14.98 24.89 -15.98
CA THR A 4 15.68 25.22 -14.73
C THR A 4 15.35 24.17 -13.67
N THR A 5 16.32 23.85 -12.81
CA THR A 5 16.14 22.90 -11.70
C THR A 5 14.99 23.28 -10.76
N ALA A 6 14.69 24.57 -10.63
CA ALA A 6 13.53 25.09 -9.91
C ALA A 6 12.19 24.67 -10.58
N SER A 7 12.09 24.80 -11.91
CA SER A 7 10.90 24.37 -12.66
C SER A 7 10.68 22.85 -12.58
N CYS A 8 11.75 22.05 -12.56
CA CYS A 8 11.64 20.61 -12.29
C CYS A 8 11.12 20.34 -10.87
N ARG A 9 11.59 21.09 -9.86
CA ARG A 9 11.18 20.91 -8.46
C ARG A 9 9.70 21.19 -8.26
N ASP A 10 9.19 22.27 -8.85
CA ASP A 10 7.78 22.65 -8.77
C ASP A 10 6.89 21.63 -9.50
N LEU A 11 7.36 21.11 -10.63
CA LEU A 11 6.68 20.01 -11.34
C LEU A 11 6.59 18.74 -10.47
N PHE A 12 7.70 18.36 -9.82
CA PHE A 12 7.74 17.20 -8.93
C PHE A 12 6.82 17.37 -7.71
N GLU A 13 6.78 18.55 -7.11
CA GLU A 13 5.84 18.85 -6.02
C GLU A 13 4.39 18.80 -6.49
N GLY A 14 4.09 19.32 -7.68
CA GLY A 14 2.76 19.20 -8.30
C GLY A 14 2.32 17.76 -8.51
N ILE A 15 3.23 16.90 -9.00
CA ILE A 15 2.97 15.46 -9.19
C ILE A 15 2.70 14.78 -7.85
N LYS A 16 3.52 15.04 -6.82
CA LYS A 16 3.30 14.48 -5.48
C LYS A 16 1.93 14.87 -4.93
N ARG A 17 1.53 16.14 -5.08
CA ARG A 17 0.23 16.61 -4.60
C ARG A 17 -0.92 15.89 -5.29
N GLN A 18 -0.88 15.76 -6.62
CA GLN A 18 -1.88 15.00 -7.37
C GLN A 18 -1.95 13.52 -6.96
N ILE A 19 -0.80 12.90 -6.64
CA ILE A 19 -0.76 11.53 -6.15
C ILE A 19 -1.47 11.42 -4.80
N VAL A 20 -1.24 12.36 -3.87
CA VAL A 20 -1.90 12.38 -2.56
C VAL A 20 -3.40 12.59 -2.70
N GLU A 21 -3.83 13.57 -3.49
CA GLU A 21 -5.25 13.86 -3.73
C GLU A 21 -5.98 12.64 -4.35
N LYS A 22 -5.35 11.95 -5.32
CA LYS A 22 -5.91 10.72 -5.89
C LYS A 22 -5.93 9.57 -4.89
N LEU A 23 -4.92 9.46 -4.03
CA LEU A 23 -4.86 8.44 -2.99
C LEU A 23 -6.02 8.62 -2.00
N GLU A 24 -6.33 9.86 -1.60
CA GLU A 24 -7.48 10.16 -0.74
C GLU A 24 -8.79 9.74 -1.41
N VAL A 25 -9.00 10.08 -2.68
CA VAL A 25 -10.19 9.67 -3.44
C VAL A 25 -10.32 8.14 -3.51
N ILE A 26 -9.22 7.42 -3.78
CA ILE A 26 -9.23 5.95 -3.82
C ILE A 26 -9.57 5.36 -2.45
N CYS A 27 -8.98 5.91 -1.39
CA CYS A 27 -9.23 5.49 -0.02
C CYS A 27 -10.63 5.85 0.49
N GLU A 28 -11.33 6.82 -0.10
CA GLU A 28 -12.67 7.21 0.35
C GLU A 28 -13.78 6.65 -0.52
N GLN A 29 -13.64 6.69 -1.83
CA GLN A 29 -14.68 6.23 -2.77
C GLN A 29 -14.55 4.75 -3.15
N TYR A 30 -13.33 4.24 -3.28
CA TYR A 30 -13.05 2.87 -3.73
C TYR A 30 -12.52 1.99 -2.61
N TYR A 31 -12.85 2.37 -1.37
CA TYR A 31 -12.29 1.80 -0.17
C TYR A 31 -12.47 0.28 -0.08
N VAL A 32 -13.68 -0.21 -0.38
CA VAL A 32 -14.00 -1.64 -0.33
C VAL A 32 -13.16 -2.43 -1.35
N GLN A 33 -13.08 -1.92 -2.58
CA GLN A 33 -12.31 -2.55 -3.65
C GLN A 33 -10.81 -2.55 -3.34
N TYR A 34 -10.30 -1.47 -2.76
CA TYR A 34 -8.92 -1.37 -2.30
C TYR A 34 -8.62 -2.41 -1.21
N CYS A 35 -9.51 -2.58 -0.22
CA CYS A 35 -9.37 -3.64 0.79
C CYS A 35 -9.43 -5.05 0.19
N THR A 36 -10.30 -5.29 -0.79
CA THR A 36 -10.36 -6.58 -1.50
C THR A 36 -9.04 -6.88 -2.21
N LEU A 37 -8.45 -5.88 -2.87
CA LEU A 37 -7.15 -6.03 -3.55
C LEU A 37 -6.03 -6.36 -2.55
N LEU A 38 -5.99 -5.67 -1.40
CA LEU A 38 -5.05 -6.00 -0.34
C LEU A 38 -5.24 -7.44 0.15
N GLY A 39 -6.47 -7.91 0.32
CA GLY A 39 -6.77 -9.31 0.64
C GLY A 39 -6.23 -10.31 -0.39
N HIS A 40 -6.29 -9.97 -1.68
CA HIS A 40 -5.68 -10.78 -2.73
C HIS A 40 -4.15 -10.82 -2.64
N TYR A 41 -3.50 -9.67 -2.40
CA TYR A 41 -2.05 -9.63 -2.18
C TYR A 41 -1.62 -10.49 -1.00
N VAL A 42 -2.36 -10.40 0.10
CA VAL A 42 -2.10 -11.18 1.32
C VAL A 42 -2.21 -12.68 1.05
N THR A 43 -3.25 -13.07 0.33
CA THR A 43 -3.49 -14.47 -0.04
C THR A 43 -2.40 -14.98 -0.99
N ALA A 44 -2.02 -14.19 -1.99
CA ALA A 44 -0.97 -14.55 -2.95
C ALA A 44 0.41 -14.69 -2.30
N ILE A 45 0.75 -13.87 -1.30
CA ILE A 45 1.97 -14.01 -0.50
C ILE A 45 1.89 -15.22 0.45
N ARG A 46 0.76 -15.40 1.13
CA ARG A 46 0.53 -16.54 2.05
C ARG A 46 0.70 -17.86 1.31
N ASP A 47 0.07 -17.99 0.15
CA ASP A 47 0.02 -19.20 -0.66
C ASP A 47 1.29 -19.38 -1.54
N ASN A 48 2.31 -18.53 -1.35
CA ASN A 48 3.59 -18.54 -2.08
C ASN A 48 3.44 -18.42 -3.61
N VAL A 49 2.34 -17.83 -4.09
CA VAL A 49 2.16 -17.45 -5.50
C VAL A 49 3.11 -16.31 -5.84
N ILE A 50 3.23 -15.35 -4.91
CA ILE A 50 4.17 -14.23 -4.99
C ILE A 50 5.21 -14.40 -3.88
N THR A 51 6.48 -14.55 -4.26
CA THR A 51 7.62 -14.65 -3.34
C THR A 51 8.78 -13.78 -3.83
N ARG A 52 9.68 -13.42 -2.91
CA ARG A 52 10.91 -12.67 -3.24
C ARG A 52 11.75 -13.38 -4.32
N ASP A 53 11.80 -14.71 -4.29
CA ASP A 53 12.66 -15.48 -5.19
C ASP A 53 12.07 -15.73 -6.58
N ARG A 54 10.73 -15.72 -6.70
CA ARG A 54 10.05 -16.02 -7.98
C ARG A 54 9.59 -14.77 -8.70
N ASN A 55 9.02 -13.82 -7.97
CA ASN A 55 8.32 -12.66 -8.51
C ASN A 55 8.66 -11.42 -7.67
N GLN A 56 9.95 -11.10 -7.57
CA GLN A 56 10.47 -10.05 -6.67
C GLN A 56 9.70 -8.73 -6.79
N LEU A 57 9.50 -8.22 -8.01
CA LEU A 57 8.79 -6.97 -8.25
C LEU A 57 7.34 -7.01 -7.73
N MET A 58 6.61 -8.10 -7.96
CA MET A 58 5.24 -8.24 -7.46
C MET A 58 5.21 -8.35 -5.94
N PHE A 59 6.21 -9.03 -5.36
CA PHE A 59 6.36 -9.12 -3.91
C PHE A 59 6.59 -7.74 -3.31
N ASP A 60 7.50 -6.95 -3.88
CA ASP A 60 7.83 -5.61 -3.39
C ASP A 60 6.62 -4.67 -3.45
N ILE A 61 5.87 -4.69 -4.55
CA ILE A 61 4.63 -3.90 -4.69
C ILE A 61 3.60 -4.31 -3.64
N ALA A 62 3.29 -5.61 -3.54
CA ALA A 62 2.30 -6.12 -2.60
C ALA A 62 2.69 -5.81 -1.15
N SER A 63 3.97 -5.98 -0.81
CA SER A 63 4.52 -5.71 0.53
C SER A 63 4.42 -4.24 0.88
N PHE A 64 4.77 -3.36 -0.07
CA PHE A 64 4.71 -1.91 0.11
C PHE A 64 3.28 -1.42 0.33
N GLU A 65 2.33 -1.88 -0.49
CA GLU A 65 0.93 -1.47 -0.36
C GLU A 65 0.30 -1.96 0.94
N ILE A 66 0.60 -3.20 1.36
CA ILE A 66 0.17 -3.73 2.67
C ILE A 66 0.76 -2.89 3.81
N GLY A 67 2.05 -2.57 3.77
CA GLY A 67 2.71 -1.74 4.79
C GLY A 67 2.09 -0.35 4.91
N LYS A 68 1.90 0.33 3.78
CA LYS A 68 1.29 1.66 3.75
C LYS A 68 -0.15 1.65 4.27
N PHE A 69 -0.90 0.59 3.98
CA PHE A 69 -2.24 0.40 4.57
C PHE A 69 -2.17 0.26 6.09
N MET A 70 -1.25 -0.54 6.62
CA MET A 70 -1.09 -0.71 8.07
C MET A 70 -0.70 0.59 8.78
N GLU A 71 0.18 1.41 8.20
CA GLU A 71 0.50 2.75 8.72
C GLU A 71 -0.71 3.69 8.71
N THR A 72 -1.50 3.66 7.64
CA THR A 72 -2.72 4.47 7.51
C THR A 72 -3.78 4.04 8.54
N GLN A 73 -3.89 2.74 8.83
CA GLN A 73 -4.78 2.23 9.88
C GLN A 73 -4.29 2.57 11.29
N ARG A 74 -2.97 2.61 11.53
CA ARG A 74 -2.41 3.10 12.81
C ARG A 74 -2.69 4.58 13.04
N SER A 75 -2.70 5.40 11.99
CA SER A 75 -2.96 6.84 12.09
C SER A 75 -4.43 7.23 12.14
N ARG A 76 -5.35 6.33 11.74
CA ARG A 76 -6.81 6.58 11.73
C ARG A 76 -7.59 5.52 12.55
N PRO A 77 -7.56 5.58 13.89
CA PRO A 77 -8.13 4.56 14.77
C PRO A 77 -9.67 4.41 14.70
N GLU A 78 -10.37 5.38 14.14
CA GLU A 78 -11.85 5.40 14.10
C GLU A 78 -12.44 4.32 13.17
N LYS A 79 -11.68 3.93 12.14
CA LYS A 79 -12.06 2.86 11.20
C LYS A 79 -11.47 1.50 11.57
N GLN A 80 -10.59 1.46 12.57
CA GLN A 80 -9.74 0.32 12.92
C GLN A 80 -10.52 -0.95 13.27
N LYS A 81 -11.75 -0.85 13.80
CA LYS A 81 -12.58 -2.01 14.14
C LYS A 81 -13.01 -2.84 12.93
N GLU A 82 -13.30 -2.20 11.80
CA GLU A 82 -13.68 -2.91 10.56
C GLU A 82 -12.47 -3.59 9.91
N PHE A 83 -11.26 -3.08 10.15
CA PHE A 83 -10.02 -3.56 9.54
C PHE A 83 -9.16 -4.40 10.45
N GLN A 84 -9.49 -4.50 11.75
CA GLN A 84 -8.76 -5.32 12.70
C GLN A 84 -8.70 -6.78 12.23
N ILE A 85 -9.78 -7.29 11.63
CA ILE A 85 -9.80 -8.66 11.08
C ILE A 85 -8.82 -8.79 9.92
N LEU A 86 -8.75 -7.82 9.00
CA LEU A 86 -7.82 -7.85 7.88
C LEU A 86 -6.36 -7.73 8.35
N VAL A 87 -6.12 -6.84 9.32
CA VAL A 87 -4.81 -6.66 9.99
C VAL A 87 -4.39 -7.93 10.71
N ASP A 88 -5.31 -8.60 11.42
CA ASP A 88 -5.06 -9.86 12.11
C ASP A 88 -4.80 -10.99 11.11
N ILE A 89 -5.52 -11.03 9.99
CA ILE A 89 -5.27 -11.97 8.89
C ILE A 89 -3.90 -11.72 8.27
N ILE A 90 -3.53 -10.46 8.01
CA ILE A 90 -2.19 -10.09 7.50
C ILE A 90 -1.12 -10.57 8.48
N HIS A 91 -1.26 -10.24 9.76
CA HIS A 91 -0.30 -10.65 10.79
C HIS A 91 -0.21 -12.16 10.95
N LYS A 92 -1.33 -12.89 10.96
CA LYS A 92 -1.33 -14.36 11.07
C LYS A 92 -0.85 -15.06 9.80
N SER A 93 -1.17 -14.51 8.63
CA SER A 93 -0.92 -15.18 7.35
C SER A 93 0.47 -14.88 6.80
N ILE A 94 0.98 -13.68 7.07
CA ILE A 94 2.23 -13.19 6.49
C ILE A 94 3.32 -13.00 7.55
N GLY A 95 2.97 -12.76 8.83
CA GLY A 95 3.86 -12.84 10.00
C GLY A 95 5.34 -12.58 9.73
N ASP A 96 6.11 -13.67 9.60
CA ASP A 96 7.57 -13.64 9.44
C ASP A 96 8.08 -13.41 8.00
N LYS A 97 7.20 -13.42 6.99
CA LYS A 97 7.54 -13.20 5.58
C LYS A 97 7.64 -11.71 5.22
N LEU A 98 6.96 -10.84 5.96
CA LEU A 98 7.07 -9.39 5.83
C LEU A 98 8.10 -8.88 6.85
N ASN A 99 9.38 -8.95 6.49
CA ASN A 99 10.36 -8.07 7.10
C ASN A 99 10.04 -6.65 6.58
N PHE A 100 9.24 -5.91 7.35
CA PHE A 100 9.10 -4.47 7.21
C PHE A 100 10.48 -3.86 7.49
N LEU A 101 11.16 -3.46 6.42
CA LEU A 101 12.39 -2.69 6.42
C LEU A 101 12.05 -1.20 6.33
#